data_AF-A0A381FQH6-F1
#
_entry.id   AF-A0A381FQH6-F1
#
_cell.length_a   1.000
_cell.length_b   1.000
_cell.length_c   1.000
_cell.angle_alpha   90.00
_cell.angle_beta   90.00
_cell.angle_gamma   90.00
#
_symmetry.space_group_name_H-M   'P 1'
#
loop_
_entity.id
_entity.type
_entity.pdbx_description
1 polymer ?
#
loop_
_entity_poly.entity_id
_entity_poly.type
_entity_poly.pdbx_seq_one_letter_code
_entity_poly.pdbx_strand_id
1 'polypeptide(L)'
;MNKRIFWPGEEWLSYKIYLSEKTGEELIKNLQSIINEVNKEILFTKWFFIRYYDTSYHLRIRFYHPEGIDLSSLNQLFICAIEKCINRIFIKNIIIDSYKREIERYPEIEKSETVFYLNSEFNTALQASSMNDYEKWLINLKYVDELLNHYGFSINQKLEYINNLKDRFNSEFNYNKNINKELNIKYNSYKEDIFELLNKPSTELNNYNSQEIKFLKENPFFLRNDFQLYSLESYLHMNFIRLFPNNHRLSECVTYNLLYKYYKNLVGKTNYDSKH
;
A
#
# COMPACT_ATOMS: atom_id res chain seq x y z
N MET A 1 -22.89 14.79 -5.13
CA MET A 1 -21.69 15.65 -4.97
C MET A 1 -20.79 14.99 -3.95
N ASN A 2 -19.55 14.66 -4.29
CA ASN A 2 -18.63 14.02 -3.34
C ASN A 2 -18.21 15.02 -2.27
N LYS A 3 -18.63 14.78 -1.01
CA LYS A 3 -18.25 15.59 0.15
C LYS A 3 -16.73 15.58 0.32
N ARG A 4 -16.11 16.76 0.44
CA ARG A 4 -14.64 16.92 0.46
C ARG A 4 -14.04 16.82 1.85
N ILE A 5 -14.73 17.34 2.85
CA ILE A 5 -14.26 17.39 4.23
C ILE A 5 -15.30 16.70 5.09
N PHE A 6 -14.82 15.78 5.92
CA PHE A 6 -15.59 15.16 6.99
C PHE A 6 -15.07 15.68 8.32
N TRP A 7 -15.94 16.29 9.10
CA TRP A 7 -15.66 16.73 10.46
C TRP A 7 -15.74 15.55 11.43
N PRO A 8 -15.09 15.62 12.60
CA PRO A 8 -15.25 14.60 13.63
C PRO A 8 -16.72 14.38 14.00
N GLY A 9 -17.16 13.11 14.02
CA GLY A 9 -18.55 12.73 14.31
C GLY A 9 -19.46 12.62 13.09
N GLU A 10 -18.96 12.92 11.89
CA GLU A 10 -19.65 12.62 10.64
C GLU A 10 -19.38 11.17 10.18
N GLU A 11 -19.54 10.87 8.88
CA GLU A 11 -19.42 9.51 8.34
C GLU A 11 -17.99 8.93 8.48
N TRP A 12 -16.97 9.81 8.54
CA TRP A 12 -15.58 9.41 8.76
C TRP A 12 -15.05 9.92 10.11
N LEU A 13 -14.38 9.03 10.84
CA LEU A 13 -13.58 9.41 12.01
C LEU A 13 -12.10 9.12 11.75
N SER A 14 -11.24 10.14 11.92
CA SER A 14 -9.81 10.06 11.61
C SER A 14 -8.96 10.36 12.84
N TYR A 15 -8.20 9.36 13.30
CA TYR A 15 -7.21 9.49 14.36
C TYR A 15 -5.82 9.74 13.79
N LYS A 16 -5.04 10.64 14.40
CA LYS A 16 -3.59 10.73 14.29
C LYS A 16 -2.97 10.24 15.58
N ILE A 17 -2.20 9.16 15.53
CA ILE A 17 -1.58 8.54 16.70
C ILE A 17 -0.07 8.75 16.60
N TYR A 18 0.44 9.70 17.40
CA TYR A 18 1.85 10.09 17.43
C TYR A 18 2.63 9.18 18.38
N LEU A 19 3.68 8.56 17.86
CA LEU A 19 4.45 7.49 18.52
C LEU A 19 5.77 7.25 17.78
N SER A 20 6.64 6.38 18.29
CA SER A 20 7.91 6.04 17.61
C SER A 20 7.68 5.04 16.47
N GLU A 21 8.50 5.05 15.42
CA GLU A 21 8.42 4.08 14.30
C GLU A 21 8.30 2.63 14.79
N LYS A 22 9.14 2.24 15.75
CA LYS A 22 9.14 0.90 16.36
C LYS A 22 7.79 0.56 16.99
N THR A 23 7.25 1.48 17.80
CA THR A 23 5.92 1.32 18.41
C THR A 23 4.82 1.27 17.35
N GLY A 24 5.01 1.96 16.22
CA GLY A 24 4.03 1.98 15.13
C GLY A 24 3.95 0.66 14.41
N GLU A 25 5.09 0.02 14.17
CA GLU A 25 5.11 -1.33 13.62
C GLU A 25 4.47 -2.33 14.58
N GLU A 26 4.69 -2.19 15.89
CA GLU A 26 4.02 -3.02 16.90
C GLU A 26 2.49 -2.81 16.88
N LEU A 27 2.03 -1.55 16.77
CA LEU A 27 0.62 -1.24 16.65
C LEU A 27 0.02 -1.82 15.35
N ILE A 28 0.70 -1.67 14.21
CA ILE A 28 0.23 -2.19 12.91
C ILE A 28 0.13 -3.72 12.92
N LYS A 29 1.09 -4.42 13.54
CA LYS A 29 1.05 -5.88 13.72
C LYS A 29 -0.19 -6.35 14.48
N ASN A 30 -0.64 -5.57 15.46
CA ASN A 30 -1.83 -5.87 16.26
C ASN A 30 -3.11 -5.23 15.70
N LEU A 31 -2.99 -4.39 14.67
CA LEU A 31 -4.09 -3.53 14.21
C LEU A 31 -5.28 -4.34 13.74
N GLN A 32 -5.09 -5.45 13.03
CA GLN A 32 -6.20 -6.31 12.60
C GLN A 32 -7.01 -6.82 13.80
N SER A 33 -6.34 -7.24 14.87
CA SER A 33 -7.00 -7.72 16.10
C SER A 33 -7.77 -6.59 16.78
N ILE A 34 -7.16 -5.41 16.88
CA ILE A 34 -7.76 -4.20 17.45
C ILE A 34 -9.02 -3.80 16.66
N ILE A 35 -8.92 -3.73 15.33
CA ILE A 35 -10.02 -3.41 14.42
C ILE A 35 -11.15 -4.42 14.59
N ASN A 36 -10.85 -5.72 14.59
CA ASN A 36 -11.86 -6.77 14.77
C ASN A 36 -12.56 -6.70 16.13
N GLU A 37 -11.85 -6.34 17.20
CA GLU A 37 -12.44 -6.14 18.52
C GLU A 37 -13.41 -4.96 18.51
N VAL A 38 -12.97 -3.80 18.02
CA VAL A 38 -13.77 -2.58 17.96
C VAL A 38 -14.99 -2.75 17.04
N ASN A 39 -14.83 -3.46 15.92
CA ASN A 39 -15.89 -3.58 14.93
C ASN A 39 -17.07 -4.45 15.38
N LYS A 40 -16.90 -5.30 16.41
CA LYS A 40 -18.00 -6.10 16.98
C LYS A 40 -19.13 -5.23 17.54
N GLU A 41 -18.77 -4.06 18.06
CA GLU A 41 -19.70 -3.14 18.71
C GLU A 41 -20.04 -1.94 17.82
N ILE A 42 -19.05 -1.37 17.12
CA ILE A 42 -19.22 -0.15 16.32
C ILE A 42 -19.82 -0.42 14.93
N LEU A 43 -19.61 -1.61 14.38
CA LEU A 43 -20.12 -2.04 13.07
C LEU A 43 -19.74 -1.10 11.90
N PHE A 44 -18.56 -0.46 11.95
CA PHE A 44 -18.06 0.34 10.84
C PHE A 44 -17.85 -0.51 9.58
N THR A 45 -18.01 0.12 8.41
CA THR A 45 -18.05 -0.57 7.11
C THR A 45 -16.70 -0.58 6.39
N LYS A 46 -15.85 0.42 6.64
CA LYS A 46 -14.49 0.50 6.11
C LYS A 46 -13.56 1.10 7.15
N TRP A 47 -12.30 0.74 7.07
CA TRP A 47 -11.24 1.43 7.78
C TRP A 47 -9.98 1.45 6.91
N PHE A 48 -9.06 2.36 7.14
CA PHE A 48 -7.73 2.26 6.55
C PHE A 48 -6.71 3.03 7.36
N PHE A 49 -5.43 2.67 7.20
CA PHE A 49 -4.34 3.40 7.81
C PHE A 49 -3.35 3.95 6.79
N ILE A 50 -2.58 4.95 7.18
CA ILE A 50 -1.34 5.37 6.51
C ILE A 50 -0.28 5.75 7.54
N ARG A 51 0.98 5.54 7.21
CA ARG A 51 2.12 6.14 7.91
C ARG A 51 2.31 7.58 7.42
N TYR A 52 2.66 8.48 8.32
CA TYR A 52 2.88 9.88 7.96
C TYR A 52 3.97 10.51 8.82
N TYR A 53 4.61 11.53 8.26
CA TYR A 53 5.60 12.36 8.93
C TYR A 53 5.24 13.81 8.66
N ASP A 54 4.82 14.55 9.71
CA ASP A 54 4.67 16.00 9.64
C ASP A 54 5.67 16.69 10.59
N THR A 55 5.32 16.80 11.86
CA THR A 55 6.14 17.24 12.98
C THR A 55 6.88 16.07 13.62
N SER A 56 6.26 14.89 13.62
CA SER A 56 6.87 13.61 13.99
C SER A 56 6.13 12.46 13.33
N TYR A 57 6.70 11.25 13.42
CA TYR A 57 6.04 10.04 12.98
C TYR A 57 4.68 9.87 13.65
N HIS A 58 3.69 9.49 12.86
CA HIS A 58 2.37 9.10 13.35
C HIS A 58 1.67 8.17 12.36
N LEU A 59 0.73 7.41 12.89
CA LEU A 59 -0.24 6.69 12.07
C LEU A 59 -1.51 7.53 11.93
N ARG A 60 -2.08 7.56 10.74
CA ARG A 60 -3.46 8.03 10.54
C ARG A 60 -4.35 6.82 10.35
N ILE A 61 -5.31 6.62 11.23
CA ILE A 61 -6.26 5.50 11.17
C ILE A 61 -7.66 6.08 11.04
N ARG A 62 -8.37 5.64 10.02
CA ARG A 62 -9.68 6.19 9.66
C ARG A 62 -10.73 5.11 9.67
N PHE A 63 -11.91 5.43 10.17
CA PHE A 63 -13.08 4.56 10.25
C PHE A 63 -14.23 5.22 9.51
N TYR A 64 -15.04 4.41 8.81
CA TYR A 64 -16.19 4.89 8.06
C TYR A 64 -17.47 4.12 8.41
N HIS A 65 -18.53 4.85 8.71
CA HIS A 65 -19.88 4.31 8.84
C HIS A 65 -20.86 5.24 8.11
N PRO A 66 -21.71 4.71 7.22
CA PRO A 66 -22.58 5.53 6.38
C PRO A 66 -23.59 6.37 7.16
N GLU A 67 -24.00 5.92 8.34
CA GLU A 67 -24.94 6.65 9.22
C GLU A 67 -24.23 7.55 10.24
N GLY A 68 -22.91 7.73 10.12
CA GLY A 68 -22.08 8.37 11.13
C GLY A 68 -21.58 7.38 12.19
N ILE A 69 -20.59 7.80 12.96
CA ILE A 69 -20.00 7.00 14.04
C ILE A 69 -20.20 7.74 15.37
N ASP A 70 -20.70 7.03 16.39
CA ASP A 70 -20.64 7.56 17.76
C ASP A 70 -19.18 7.70 18.21
N LEU A 71 -18.73 8.95 18.25
CA LEU A 71 -17.39 9.36 18.65
C LEU A 71 -17.01 8.77 20.01
N SER A 72 -17.93 8.82 20.98
CA SER A 72 -17.64 8.44 22.36
C SER A 72 -17.38 6.94 22.46
N SER A 73 -18.31 6.14 21.93
CA SER A 73 -18.18 4.67 21.94
C SER A 73 -16.96 4.20 21.15
N LEU A 74 -16.74 4.72 19.93
CA LEU A 74 -15.58 4.33 19.14
C LEU A 74 -14.28 4.71 19.85
N ASN A 75 -14.18 5.93 20.40
CA ASN A 75 -12.98 6.36 21.10
C ASN A 75 -12.69 5.50 22.34
N GLN A 76 -13.70 5.19 23.16
CA GLN A 76 -13.50 4.36 24.35
C GLN A 76 -13.01 2.95 23.98
N LEU A 77 -13.67 2.29 23.01
CA LEU A 77 -13.31 0.95 22.57
C LEU A 77 -11.94 0.92 21.90
N PHE A 78 -11.66 1.88 21.02
CA PHE A 78 -10.41 1.92 20.27
C PHE A 78 -9.20 2.18 21.16
N ILE A 79 -9.30 3.12 22.10
CA ILE A 79 -8.23 3.38 23.07
C ILE A 79 -8.01 2.17 23.99
N CYS A 80 -9.09 1.56 24.50
CA CYS A 80 -9.00 0.36 25.33
C CYS A 80 -8.29 -0.78 24.58
N ALA A 81 -8.65 -1.01 23.32
CA ALA A 81 -8.04 -2.06 22.49
C ALA A 81 -6.56 -1.77 22.19
N ILE A 82 -6.17 -0.51 21.94
CA ILE A 82 -4.77 -0.13 21.76
C ILE A 82 -3.96 -0.40 23.05
N GLU A 83 -4.49 0.00 24.21
CA GLU A 83 -3.79 -0.12 25.49
C GLU A 83 -3.56 -1.58 25.93
N LYS A 84 -4.31 -2.55 25.38
CA LYS A 84 -4.05 -3.99 25.56
C LYS A 84 -2.76 -4.47 24.89
N CYS A 85 -2.33 -3.80 23.82
CA CYS A 85 -1.16 -4.19 23.03
C CYS A 85 0.03 -3.24 23.20
N ILE A 86 -0.24 -1.95 23.42
CA ILE A 86 0.76 -0.90 23.50
C ILE A 86 0.66 -0.19 24.84
N ASN A 87 1.75 -0.17 25.59
CA ASN A 87 1.79 0.63 26.82
C ASN A 87 1.62 2.12 26.48
N ARG A 88 0.69 2.77 27.18
CA ARG A 88 0.36 4.19 27.00
C ARG A 88 1.58 5.12 27.00
N ILE A 89 2.64 4.79 27.75
CA ILE A 89 3.88 5.60 27.80
C ILE A 89 4.58 5.74 26.43
N PHE A 90 4.33 4.81 25.50
CA PHE A 90 4.90 4.83 24.15
C PHE A 90 4.06 5.65 23.15
N ILE A 91 2.88 6.11 23.54
CA ILE A 91 2.01 6.95 22.73
C ILE A 91 2.17 8.39 23.20
N LYS A 92 2.75 9.23 22.33
CA LYS A 92 3.01 10.64 22.63
C LYS A 92 1.72 11.46 22.63
N ASN A 93 0.85 11.24 21.65
CA ASN A 93 -0.39 12.00 21.50
C ASN A 93 -1.39 11.27 20.59
N ILE A 94 -2.68 11.47 20.81
CA ILE A 94 -3.75 11.03 19.91
C ILE A 94 -4.64 12.23 19.59
N ILE A 95 -4.82 12.52 18.31
CA ILE A 95 -5.62 13.64 17.83
C ILE A 95 -6.75 13.11 16.94
N ILE A 96 -7.98 13.54 17.20
CA ILE A 96 -9.09 13.36 16.25
C ILE A 96 -9.11 14.58 15.33
N ASP A 97 -9.04 14.35 14.02
CA ASP A 97 -8.96 15.41 13.01
C ASP A 97 -10.01 15.22 11.92
N SER A 98 -10.29 16.29 11.18
CA SER A 98 -11.04 16.26 9.95
C SER A 98 -10.38 15.36 8.90
N TYR A 99 -11.17 14.63 8.13
CA TYR A 99 -10.70 13.90 6.95
C TYR A 99 -11.00 14.71 5.69
N LYS A 100 -9.93 15.16 5.02
CA LYS A 100 -10.00 15.87 3.75
C LYS A 100 -9.69 14.90 2.62
N ARG A 101 -10.69 14.62 1.77
CA ARG A 101 -10.55 13.75 0.60
C ARG A 101 -9.71 14.43 -0.50
N GLU A 102 -8.81 13.66 -1.11
CA GLU A 102 -8.01 14.06 -2.28
C GLU A 102 -8.76 13.75 -3.58
N ILE A 103 -9.92 14.39 -3.80
CA ILE A 103 -10.83 14.10 -4.92
C ILE A 103 -10.16 14.34 -6.28
N GLU A 104 -9.23 15.29 -6.36
CA GLU A 104 -8.42 15.56 -7.55
C GLU A 104 -7.48 14.40 -7.89
N ARG A 105 -6.97 13.71 -6.87
CA ARG A 105 -6.04 12.59 -7.03
C ARG A 105 -6.78 11.28 -7.31
N TYR A 106 -8.00 11.16 -6.79
CA TYR A 106 -8.81 9.95 -6.87
C TYR A 106 -10.24 10.30 -7.36
N PRO A 107 -10.48 10.25 -8.69
CA PRO A 107 -11.75 10.71 -9.26
C PRO A 107 -12.99 9.93 -8.77
N GLU A 108 -12.85 8.65 -8.42
CA GLU A 108 -13.87 7.85 -7.73
C GLU A 108 -13.44 7.58 -6.28
N ILE A 109 -13.33 8.63 -5.48
CA ILE A 109 -12.76 8.58 -4.13
C ILE A 109 -13.43 7.53 -3.23
N GLU A 110 -14.74 7.30 -3.33
CA GLU A 110 -15.43 6.32 -2.47
C GLU A 110 -15.07 4.86 -2.79
N LYS A 111 -14.85 4.56 -4.09
CA LYS A 111 -14.29 3.27 -4.52
C LYS A 111 -12.81 3.17 -4.15
N SER A 112 -12.09 4.28 -4.27
CA SER A 112 -10.68 4.39 -3.89
C SER A 112 -10.49 4.13 -2.38
N GLU A 113 -11.40 4.61 -1.53
CA GLU A 113 -11.44 4.33 -0.10
C GLU A 113 -11.69 2.85 0.20
N THR A 114 -12.46 2.15 -0.64
CA THR A 114 -12.54 0.67 -0.56
C THR A 114 -11.20 0.02 -0.91
N VAL A 115 -10.50 0.51 -1.94
CA VAL A 115 -9.16 0.02 -2.27
C VAL A 115 -8.18 0.28 -1.12
N PHE A 116 -8.24 1.45 -0.48
CA PHE A 116 -7.41 1.76 0.70
C PHE A 116 -7.69 0.85 1.88
N TYR A 117 -8.95 0.49 2.09
CA TYR A 117 -9.36 -0.47 3.11
C TYR A 117 -8.80 -1.85 2.82
N LEU A 118 -9.05 -2.39 1.63
CA LEU A 118 -8.55 -3.72 1.24
C LEU A 118 -7.02 -3.79 1.24
N ASN A 119 -6.35 -2.71 0.82
CA ASN A 119 -4.90 -2.61 0.89
C ASN A 119 -4.38 -2.49 2.34
N SER A 120 -5.17 -1.90 3.26
CA SER A 120 -4.82 -1.85 4.68
C SER A 120 -4.92 -3.23 5.32
N GLU A 121 -5.98 -3.99 5.03
CA GLU A 121 -6.16 -5.39 5.43
C GLU A 121 -5.00 -6.27 4.92
N PHE A 122 -4.63 -6.09 3.65
CA PHE A 122 -3.48 -6.77 3.06
C PHE A 122 -2.19 -6.50 3.85
N ASN A 123 -1.91 -5.23 4.12
CA ASN A 123 -0.67 -4.82 4.77
C ASN A 123 -0.64 -5.21 6.26
N THR A 124 -1.74 -5.10 7.01
CA THR A 124 -1.78 -5.55 8.41
C THR A 124 -1.60 -7.06 8.52
N ALA A 125 -2.24 -7.84 7.66
CA ALA A 125 -2.08 -9.28 7.63
C ALA A 125 -0.63 -9.68 7.29
N LEU A 126 0.00 -8.98 6.33
CA LEU A 126 1.39 -9.20 5.99
C LEU A 126 2.33 -8.83 7.15
N GLN A 127 2.06 -7.76 7.89
CA GLN A 127 2.87 -7.37 9.05
C GLN A 127 2.72 -8.33 10.24
N ALA A 128 1.52 -8.88 10.44
CA ALA A 128 1.23 -9.87 11.46
C ALA A 128 1.75 -11.28 11.14
N SER A 129 2.06 -11.57 9.87
CA SER A 129 2.63 -12.84 9.45
C SER A 129 4.03 -13.10 10.01
N SER A 130 4.47 -14.37 9.95
CA SER A 130 5.85 -14.77 10.29
C SER A 130 6.87 -14.42 9.20
N MET A 131 6.46 -13.70 8.14
CA MET A 131 7.34 -13.36 7.03
C MET A 131 8.40 -12.35 7.46
N ASN A 132 9.63 -12.60 7.02
CA ASN A 132 10.72 -11.66 7.18
C ASN A 132 10.64 -10.53 6.14
N ASP A 133 11.52 -9.53 6.28
CA ASP A 133 11.51 -8.36 5.38
C ASP A 133 11.77 -8.75 3.93
N TYR A 134 12.64 -9.74 3.70
CA TYR A 134 12.95 -10.21 2.35
C TYR A 134 11.71 -10.77 1.63
N GLU A 135 10.92 -11.61 2.30
CA GLU A 135 9.68 -12.17 1.76
C GLU A 135 8.66 -11.06 1.47
N LYS A 136 8.52 -10.08 2.38
CA LYS A 136 7.64 -8.90 2.18
C LYS A 136 8.07 -8.07 0.98
N TRP A 137 9.38 -7.93 0.74
CA TRP A 137 9.92 -7.27 -0.44
C TRP A 137 9.56 -8.00 -1.74
N LEU A 138 9.67 -9.33 -1.77
CA LEU A 138 9.27 -10.13 -2.93
C LEU A 138 7.76 -10.02 -3.19
N ILE A 139 6.95 -10.09 -2.14
CA ILE A 139 5.48 -9.89 -2.23
C ILE A 139 5.16 -8.51 -2.77
N ASN A 140 5.89 -7.46 -2.39
CA ASN A 140 5.72 -6.13 -2.98
C ASN A 140 5.97 -6.12 -4.49
N LEU A 141 7.04 -6.77 -4.96
CA LEU A 141 7.32 -6.88 -6.40
C LEU A 141 6.16 -7.57 -7.13
N LYS A 142 5.63 -8.65 -6.55
CA LYS A 142 4.46 -9.36 -7.08
C LYS A 142 3.21 -8.49 -7.06
N TYR A 143 2.97 -7.73 -5.99
CA TYR A 143 1.83 -6.81 -5.90
C TYR A 143 1.85 -5.76 -7.02
N VAL A 144 3.01 -5.14 -7.28
CA VAL A 144 3.15 -4.19 -8.40
C VAL A 144 2.91 -4.88 -9.75
N ASP A 145 3.48 -6.08 -9.97
CA ASP A 145 3.27 -6.83 -11.20
C ASP A 145 1.81 -7.23 -11.42
N GLU A 146 1.11 -7.69 -10.38
CA GLU A 146 -0.30 -8.06 -10.40
C GLU A 146 -1.21 -6.86 -10.68
N LEU A 147 -0.90 -5.68 -10.12
CA LEU A 147 -1.61 -4.47 -10.50
C LEU A 147 -1.42 -4.18 -11.98
N LEU A 148 -0.19 -4.18 -12.49
CA LEU A 148 0.07 -3.94 -13.92
C LEU A 148 -0.66 -4.96 -14.81
N ASN A 149 -0.70 -6.25 -14.42
CA ASN A 149 -1.50 -7.28 -15.08
C ASN A 149 -2.99 -6.93 -15.06
N HIS A 150 -3.51 -6.50 -13.92
CA HIS A 150 -4.91 -6.15 -13.76
C HIS A 150 -5.33 -5.00 -14.70
N TYR A 151 -4.49 -3.99 -14.87
CA TYR A 151 -4.73 -2.90 -15.83
C TYR A 151 -4.50 -3.31 -17.31
N GLY A 152 -4.15 -4.57 -17.58
CA GLY A 152 -4.03 -5.10 -18.94
C GLY A 152 -2.72 -4.74 -19.64
N PHE A 153 -1.67 -4.36 -18.90
CA PHE A 153 -0.39 -4.00 -19.51
C PHE A 153 0.28 -5.24 -20.11
N SER A 154 0.57 -5.17 -21.41
CA SER A 154 1.49 -6.10 -22.07
C SER A 154 2.91 -5.98 -21.49
N ILE A 155 3.76 -6.97 -21.71
CA ILE A 155 5.14 -6.95 -21.20
C ILE A 155 5.93 -5.71 -21.67
N ASN A 156 5.68 -5.23 -22.91
CA ASN A 156 6.31 -4.01 -23.43
C ASN A 156 5.78 -2.76 -22.72
N GLN A 157 4.46 -2.66 -22.50
CA GLN A 157 3.86 -1.54 -21.75
C GLN A 157 4.33 -1.54 -20.29
N LYS A 158 4.48 -2.71 -19.65
CA LYS A 158 5.07 -2.83 -18.31
C LYS A 158 6.49 -2.31 -18.26
N LEU A 159 7.32 -2.68 -19.24
CA LEU A 159 8.70 -2.22 -19.35
C LEU A 159 8.76 -0.70 -19.52
N GLU A 160 7.95 -0.13 -20.41
CA GLU A 160 7.89 1.31 -20.65
C GLU A 160 7.42 2.08 -19.39
N TYR A 161 6.31 1.65 -18.79
CA TYR A 161 5.74 2.28 -17.61
C TYR A 161 6.70 2.27 -16.41
N ILE A 162 7.28 1.10 -16.10
CA ILE A 162 8.26 1.00 -15.02
C ILE A 162 9.54 1.76 -15.36
N ASN A 163 9.97 1.84 -16.63
CA ASN A 163 11.13 2.66 -16.99
C ASN A 163 10.88 4.15 -16.69
N ASN A 164 9.69 4.67 -17.02
CA ASN A 164 9.31 6.05 -16.74
C ASN A 164 9.26 6.35 -15.23
N LEU A 165 8.77 5.41 -14.41
CA LEU A 165 8.82 5.53 -12.95
C LEU A 165 10.27 5.48 -12.43
N LYS A 166 11.04 4.50 -12.89
CA LYS A 166 12.47 4.35 -12.54
C LYS A 166 13.25 5.63 -12.81
N ASP A 167 13.10 6.23 -14.00
CA ASP A 167 13.88 7.41 -14.39
C ASP A 167 13.54 8.64 -13.53
N ARG A 168 12.26 8.83 -13.20
CA ARG A 168 11.81 9.88 -12.26
C ARG A 168 12.41 9.69 -10.88
N PHE A 169 12.30 8.50 -10.30
CA PHE A 169 12.83 8.23 -8.95
C PHE A 169 14.37 8.24 -8.91
N ASN A 170 15.05 7.75 -9.95
CA ASN A 170 16.50 7.81 -10.05
C ASN A 170 17.01 9.27 -10.04
N SER A 171 16.30 10.16 -10.74
CA SER A 171 16.64 11.58 -10.76
C SER A 171 16.54 12.22 -9.38
N GLU A 172 15.54 11.82 -8.58
CA GLU A 172 15.35 12.34 -7.23
C GLU A 172 16.45 11.89 -6.24
N PHE A 173 16.94 10.65 -6.38
CA PHE A 173 17.94 10.06 -5.46
C PHE A 173 19.39 10.23 -5.94
N ASN A 174 19.67 11.14 -6.86
CA ASN A 174 21.02 11.36 -7.44
C ASN A 174 21.67 10.05 -7.92
N TYR A 175 20.89 9.25 -8.66
CA TYR A 175 21.31 7.95 -9.14
C TYR A 175 22.64 8.03 -9.89
N ASN A 176 23.59 7.18 -9.49
CA ASN A 176 24.94 7.17 -10.05
C ASN A 176 25.40 5.74 -10.36
N LYS A 177 26.59 5.61 -10.96
CA LYS A 177 27.17 4.32 -11.36
C LYS A 177 27.33 3.35 -10.18
N ASN A 178 27.59 3.84 -8.97
CA ASN A 178 27.73 3.00 -7.77
C ASN A 178 26.37 2.44 -7.34
N ILE A 179 25.32 3.27 -7.29
CA ILE A 179 23.95 2.83 -6.99
C ILE A 179 23.48 1.78 -8.01
N ASN A 180 23.76 1.99 -9.30
CA ASN A 180 23.45 0.98 -10.32
C ASN A 180 24.19 -0.34 -10.08
N LYS A 181 25.45 -0.29 -9.65
CA LYS A 181 26.23 -1.48 -9.32
C LYS A 181 25.61 -2.24 -8.14
N GLU A 182 25.21 -1.54 -7.08
CA GLU A 182 24.53 -2.14 -5.93
C GLU A 182 23.19 -2.77 -6.32
N LEU A 183 22.38 -2.08 -7.12
CA LEU A 183 21.11 -2.61 -7.62
C LEU A 183 21.30 -3.82 -8.54
N ASN A 184 22.37 -3.87 -9.33
CA ASN A 184 22.72 -5.03 -10.14
C ASN A 184 23.07 -6.23 -9.26
N ILE A 185 23.89 -6.02 -8.23
CA ILE A 185 24.24 -7.06 -7.26
C ILE A 185 22.95 -7.58 -6.60
N LYS A 186 22.11 -6.67 -6.09
CA LYS A 186 20.84 -7.01 -5.43
C LYS A 186 19.91 -7.78 -6.36
N TYR A 187 19.74 -7.34 -7.61
CA TYR A 187 18.91 -8.05 -8.58
C TYR A 187 19.44 -9.46 -8.87
N ASN A 188 20.74 -9.60 -9.11
CA ASN A 188 21.34 -10.89 -9.43
C ASN A 188 21.23 -11.88 -8.26
N SER A 189 21.36 -11.39 -7.02
CA SER A 189 21.19 -12.22 -5.82
C SER A 189 19.77 -12.77 -5.64
N TYR A 190 18.75 -12.10 -6.18
CA TYR A 190 17.34 -12.47 -6.00
C TYR A 190 16.64 -12.85 -7.31
N LYS A 191 17.40 -13.03 -8.39
CA LYS A 191 16.87 -13.17 -9.74
C LYS A 191 15.96 -14.39 -9.88
N GLU A 192 16.34 -15.50 -9.29
CA GLU A 192 15.59 -16.77 -9.34
C GLU A 192 14.29 -16.65 -8.56
N ASP A 193 14.33 -16.18 -7.31
CA ASP A 193 13.15 -15.97 -6.48
C ASP A 193 12.16 -14.95 -7.08
N ILE A 194 12.67 -13.86 -7.66
CA ILE A 194 11.86 -12.90 -8.42
C ILE A 194 11.19 -13.60 -9.61
N PHE A 195 11.96 -14.37 -10.38
CA PHE A 195 11.42 -15.06 -11.55
C PHE A 195 10.37 -16.10 -11.17
N GLU A 196 10.62 -16.90 -10.13
CA GLU A 196 9.68 -17.90 -9.63
C GLU A 196 8.39 -17.23 -9.14
N LEU A 197 8.52 -16.23 -8.27
CA LEU A 197 7.35 -15.59 -7.65
C LEU A 197 6.50 -14.82 -8.66
N LEU A 198 7.11 -14.08 -9.59
CA LEU A 198 6.34 -13.31 -10.57
C LEU A 198 5.62 -14.19 -11.59
N ASN A 199 6.18 -15.37 -11.91
CA ASN A 199 5.52 -16.33 -12.81
C ASN A 199 4.51 -17.24 -12.11
N LYS A 200 4.54 -17.34 -10.77
CA LYS A 200 3.51 -18.09 -10.04
C LYS A 200 2.12 -17.50 -10.32
N PRO A 201 1.12 -18.34 -10.65
CA PRO A 201 -0.23 -17.86 -10.84
C PRO A 201 -0.72 -17.20 -9.54
N SER A 202 -1.50 -16.13 -9.69
CA SER A 202 -2.03 -15.33 -8.58
C SER A 202 -2.79 -16.18 -7.53
N THR A 203 -3.19 -17.40 -7.91
CA THR A 203 -3.91 -18.35 -7.07
C THR A 203 -3.14 -18.88 -5.86
N GLU A 204 -1.82 -18.68 -5.78
CA GLU A 204 -0.98 -19.15 -4.66
C GLU A 204 -0.63 -18.04 -3.65
N LEU A 205 -0.71 -16.76 -4.05
CA LEU A 205 -0.63 -15.60 -3.15
C LEU A 205 -1.99 -15.25 -2.49
N ASN A 206 -2.99 -16.10 -2.74
CA ASN A 206 -4.43 -15.82 -2.80
C ASN A 206 -5.10 -15.30 -1.53
N ASN A 207 -4.44 -15.24 -0.38
CA ASN A 207 -5.15 -14.90 0.84
C ASN A 207 -5.09 -13.41 1.19
N TYR A 208 -4.05 -12.67 0.76
CA TYR A 208 -3.81 -11.34 1.35
C TYR A 208 -4.25 -10.15 0.48
N ASN A 209 -3.96 -10.10 -0.83
CA ASN A 209 -4.39 -9.00 -1.72
C ASN A 209 -5.50 -9.38 -2.71
N SER A 210 -6.01 -10.62 -2.65
CA SER A 210 -6.98 -11.13 -3.62
C SER A 210 -8.28 -10.35 -3.61
N GLN A 211 -8.71 -9.85 -2.44
CA GLN A 211 -9.90 -9.01 -2.32
C GLN A 211 -9.73 -7.66 -3.01
N GLU A 212 -8.57 -7.02 -2.85
CA GLU A 212 -8.26 -5.74 -3.53
C GLU A 212 -8.29 -5.93 -5.05
N ILE A 213 -7.57 -6.92 -5.57
CA ILE A 213 -7.54 -7.21 -7.01
C ILE A 213 -8.92 -7.62 -7.53
N LYS A 214 -9.69 -8.41 -6.77
CA LYS A 214 -11.07 -8.77 -7.12
C LYS A 214 -11.96 -7.54 -7.21
N PHE A 215 -11.90 -6.66 -6.21
CA PHE A 215 -12.66 -5.42 -6.21
C PHE A 215 -12.32 -4.54 -7.41
N LEU A 216 -11.03 -4.39 -7.74
CA LEU A 216 -10.60 -3.64 -8.92
C LEU A 216 -11.14 -4.26 -10.23
N LYS A 217 -11.13 -5.60 -10.36
CA LYS A 217 -11.70 -6.34 -11.51
C LYS A 217 -13.21 -6.14 -11.67
N GLU A 218 -13.93 -6.11 -10.57
CA GLU A 218 -15.40 -5.93 -10.56
C GLU A 218 -15.83 -4.47 -10.82
N ASN A 219 -14.89 -3.53 -10.87
CA ASN A 219 -15.16 -2.10 -11.04
C ASN A 219 -14.51 -1.57 -12.35
N PRO A 220 -15.22 -1.56 -13.48
CA PRO A 220 -14.68 -1.16 -14.80
C PRO A 220 -14.10 0.25 -14.86
N PHE A 221 -14.46 1.11 -13.91
CA PHE A 221 -13.89 2.45 -13.79
C PHE A 221 -12.36 2.42 -13.70
N PHE A 222 -11.78 1.47 -12.95
CA PHE A 222 -10.33 1.34 -12.80
C PHE A 222 -9.64 0.90 -14.11
N LEU A 223 -10.37 0.31 -15.07
CA LEU A 223 -9.79 -0.17 -16.32
C LEU A 223 -9.75 0.89 -17.44
N ARG A 224 -10.23 2.11 -17.19
CA ARG A 224 -10.23 3.18 -18.21
C ARG A 224 -8.81 3.72 -18.44
N ASN A 225 -8.44 3.94 -19.70
CA ASN A 225 -7.07 4.35 -20.08
C ASN A 225 -6.66 5.73 -19.51
N ASP A 226 -7.60 6.66 -19.39
CA ASP A 226 -7.38 7.98 -18.79
C ASP A 226 -7.07 7.87 -17.28
N PHE A 227 -7.68 6.91 -16.60
CA PHE A 227 -7.43 6.63 -15.18
C PHE A 227 -6.04 6.00 -14.94
N GLN A 228 -5.59 5.12 -15.84
CA GLN A 228 -4.32 4.40 -15.75
C GLN A 228 -3.09 5.32 -15.63
N LEU A 229 -3.10 6.47 -16.30
CA LEU A 229 -1.92 7.34 -16.45
C LEU A 229 -1.54 8.14 -15.20
N TYR A 230 -2.50 8.47 -14.32
CA TYR A 230 -2.26 9.32 -13.15
C TYR A 230 -2.64 8.67 -11.81
N SER A 231 -3.54 7.69 -11.84
CA SER A 231 -4.09 7.11 -10.61
C SER A 231 -3.30 5.91 -10.13
N LEU A 232 -2.75 5.09 -11.05
CA LEU A 232 -2.02 3.87 -10.69
C LEU A 232 -0.79 4.17 -9.81
N GLU A 233 0.02 5.16 -10.18
CA GLU A 233 1.15 5.61 -9.36
C GLU A 233 0.70 6.01 -7.94
N SER A 234 -0.47 6.63 -7.81
CA SER A 234 -1.02 6.97 -6.50
C SER A 234 -1.38 5.74 -5.67
N TYR A 235 -2.01 4.71 -6.25
CA TYR A 235 -2.28 3.46 -5.52
C TYR A 235 -1.01 2.72 -5.12
N LEU A 236 -0.03 2.64 -6.04
CA LEU A 236 1.29 2.07 -5.74
C LEU A 236 1.91 2.80 -4.56
N HIS A 237 2.02 4.13 -4.63
CA HIS A 237 2.60 4.95 -3.56
C HIS A 237 1.90 4.73 -2.20
N MET A 238 0.57 4.65 -2.20
CA MET A 238 -0.19 4.37 -0.98
C MET A 238 0.13 2.97 -0.41
N ASN A 239 0.36 1.97 -1.25
CA ASN A 239 0.85 0.67 -0.81
C ASN A 239 2.26 0.76 -0.19
N PHE A 240 3.19 1.50 -0.81
CA PHE A 240 4.54 1.67 -0.26
C PHE A 240 4.54 2.33 1.13
N ILE A 241 3.69 3.36 1.34
CA ILE A 241 3.53 4.00 2.66
C ILE A 241 2.95 3.02 3.71
N ARG A 242 2.12 2.07 3.30
CA ARG A 242 1.54 1.04 4.19
C ARG A 242 2.41 -0.19 4.39
N LEU A 243 3.33 -0.47 3.48
CA LEU A 243 4.21 -1.62 3.61
C LEU A 243 5.51 -1.28 4.34
N PHE A 244 6.16 -0.19 3.96
CA PHE A 244 7.50 0.12 4.43
C PHE A 244 7.47 1.17 5.55
N PRO A 245 8.02 0.86 6.75
CA PRO A 245 8.08 1.82 7.86
C PRO A 245 8.87 3.07 7.50
N ASN A 246 10.01 2.85 6.83
CA ASN A 246 11.04 3.85 6.60
C ASN A 246 11.42 3.92 5.13
N ASN A 247 11.83 5.12 4.70
CA ASN A 247 12.34 5.36 3.35
C ASN A 247 11.44 4.78 2.25
N HIS A 248 10.11 4.84 2.39
CA HIS A 248 9.16 4.27 1.43
C HIS A 248 9.43 4.74 -0.01
N ARG A 249 9.86 5.99 -0.20
CA ARG A 249 10.29 6.51 -1.50
C ARG A 249 11.56 5.86 -2.06
N LEU A 250 12.53 5.53 -1.20
CA LEU A 250 13.68 4.72 -1.61
C LEU A 250 13.21 3.30 -1.96
N SER A 251 12.23 2.78 -1.22
CA SER A 251 11.67 1.46 -1.52
C SER A 251 10.98 1.42 -2.87
N GLU A 252 10.23 2.46 -3.25
CA GLU A 252 9.70 2.67 -4.59
C GLU A 252 10.81 2.63 -5.65
N CYS A 253 11.86 3.43 -5.46
CA CYS A 253 13.01 3.49 -6.37
C CYS A 253 13.65 2.11 -6.58
N VAL A 254 13.91 1.37 -5.50
CA VAL A 254 14.48 0.02 -5.56
C VAL A 254 13.53 -0.93 -6.30
N THR A 255 12.24 -0.95 -5.95
CA THR A 255 11.24 -1.81 -6.61
C THR A 255 11.16 -1.54 -8.11
N TYR A 256 11.07 -0.29 -8.55
CA TYR A 256 11.00 0.03 -9.99
C TYR A 256 12.29 -0.34 -10.73
N ASN A 257 13.46 -0.17 -10.12
CA ASN A 257 14.72 -0.62 -10.71
C ASN A 257 14.78 -2.15 -10.87
N LEU A 258 14.33 -2.92 -9.87
CA LEU A 258 14.32 -4.38 -9.92
C LEU A 258 13.32 -4.91 -10.97
N LEU A 259 12.10 -4.36 -11.00
CA LEU A 259 11.09 -4.71 -12.00
C LEU A 259 11.53 -4.35 -13.42
N TYR A 260 12.18 -3.20 -13.61
CA TYR A 260 12.74 -2.83 -14.92
C TYR A 260 13.72 -3.89 -15.44
N LYS A 261 14.65 -4.36 -14.59
CA LYS A 261 15.61 -5.40 -14.97
C LYS A 261 14.90 -6.72 -15.29
N TYR A 262 13.89 -7.09 -14.51
CA TYR A 262 13.07 -8.26 -14.75
C TYR A 262 12.35 -8.19 -16.11
N TYR A 263 11.57 -7.14 -16.37
CA TYR A 263 10.84 -7.00 -17.63
C TYR A 263 11.77 -6.87 -18.84
N LYS A 264 12.90 -6.16 -18.70
CA LYS A 264 13.90 -6.05 -19.77
C LYS A 264 14.47 -7.43 -20.15
N ASN A 265 14.73 -8.29 -19.16
CA ASN A 265 15.18 -9.65 -19.41
C ASN A 265 14.12 -10.50 -20.12
N LEU A 266 12.84 -10.35 -19.75
CA LEU A 266 11.74 -11.05 -20.43
C LEU A 266 11.60 -10.63 -21.89
N VAL A 267 11.54 -9.31 -22.16
CA VAL A 267 11.47 -8.77 -23.54
C VAL A 267 12.68 -9.21 -24.38
N GLY A 268 13.88 -9.21 -23.79
CA GLY A 268 15.10 -9.68 -24.46
C GLY A 268 15.02 -11.15 -24.90
N LYS A 269 14.43 -12.03 -24.08
CA LYS A 269 14.19 -13.43 -24.42
C LYS A 269 13.15 -13.58 -25.53
N THR A 270 12.00 -12.91 -25.41
CA THR A 270 10.92 -12.98 -26.41
C THR A 270 11.41 -12.57 -27.81
N ASN A 271 12.26 -11.54 -27.90
CA ASN A 271 12.83 -11.08 -29.16
C ASN A 271 13.90 -12.02 -29.75
N TYR A 272 14.55 -12.84 -28.92
CA TYR A 272 15.49 -13.87 -29.37
C TYR A 272 14.72 -15.08 -29.90
N ASP A 273 13.71 -15.53 -29.15
CA ASP A 273 12.87 -16.67 -29.52
C ASP A 273 11.98 -16.38 -30.75
N SER A 274 11.67 -15.12 -31.04
CA SER A 274 10.92 -14.74 -32.26
C SER A 274 11.77 -14.66 -33.53
N LYS A 275 13.11 -14.70 -33.39
CA LYS A 275 14.08 -14.58 -34.50
C LYS A 275 14.67 -15.94 -34.92
N HIS A 276 14.35 -17.00 -34.18
CA HIS A 276 14.81 -18.37 -34.38
C HIS A 276 13.63 -19.32 -34.41
#